data_AF-A0A9E4QYE4-F1
#
_entry.id   AF-A0A9E4QYE4-F1
#
_cell.length_a   1.000
_cell.length_b   1.000
_cell.length_c   1.000
_cell.angle_alpha   90.00
_cell.angle_beta   90.00
_cell.angle_gamma   90.00
#
_symmetry.space_group_name_H-M   'P 1'
#
loop_
_entity.id
_entity.type
_entity.pdbx_description
1 polymer ?
#
loop_
_entity_poly.entity_id
_entity_poly.type
_entity_poly.pdbx_seq_one_letter_code
_entity_poly.pdbx_strand_id
1 'polypeptide(L)'
;GNDNTTISCEELNVIEAGGYYGWPEMGAFPFDNCLAAPGNQAIHHFSREGLEPNAFISFVEVSALSFLSNSPYDLLGDSLIVCESQKGAAADGTNTDGVLRSLTLSGEQVTGSEVITNSCFGEARVAPDGIVYYATRTEVRMLMDDPARLAPDPF
;
A
#
# COMPACT_ATOMS: atom_id res chain seq x y z
N GLY A 1 2.05 -31.51 2.04
CA GLY A 1 2.23 -30.92 0.71
C GLY A 1 3.24 -29.82 0.85
N ASN A 2 4.26 -29.77 -0.01
CA ASN A 2 5.18 -28.63 -0.06
C ASN A 2 4.48 -27.53 -0.86
N ASP A 3 3.63 -26.79 -0.16
CA ASP A 3 3.01 -25.61 -0.71
C ASP A 3 4.09 -24.53 -0.81
N ASN A 4 4.38 -24.06 -2.03
CA ASN A 4 5.42 -23.05 -2.31
C ASN A 4 4.88 -21.62 -2.14
N THR A 5 3.72 -21.50 -1.51
CA THR A 5 3.02 -20.25 -1.31
C THR A 5 3.77 -19.42 -0.27
N THR A 6 4.26 -18.30 -0.77
CA THR A 6 5.07 -17.33 -0.04
C THR A 6 4.21 -16.70 1.06
N ILE A 7 4.62 -16.86 2.33
CA ILE A 7 4.25 -15.88 3.37
C ILE A 7 4.95 -14.57 2.95
N SER A 8 4.22 -13.49 2.69
CA SER A 8 4.84 -12.17 2.44
C SER A 8 4.96 -11.41 3.75
N CYS A 9 6.19 -11.11 4.15
CA CYS A 9 6.47 -10.08 5.15
C CYS A 9 6.72 -8.76 4.40
N GLU A 10 5.74 -8.35 3.61
CA GLU A 10 5.82 -7.12 2.84
C GLU A 10 5.78 -5.94 3.82
N GLU A 11 6.77 -5.05 3.75
CA GLU A 11 7.02 -4.07 4.80
C GLU A 11 7.48 -2.72 4.25
N LEU A 12 7.16 -1.67 4.99
CA LEU A 12 7.72 -0.33 4.82
C LEU A 12 8.76 -0.11 5.90
N ASN A 13 9.96 0.30 5.48
CA ASN A 13 11.07 0.63 6.36
C ASN A 13 11.58 2.04 6.10
N VAL A 14 12.18 2.65 7.12
CA VAL A 14 13.06 3.81 6.95
C VAL A 14 14.48 3.29 6.76
N ILE A 15 15.14 3.73 5.70
CA ILE A 15 16.51 3.35 5.37
C ILE A 15 17.40 4.60 5.43
N GLU A 16 18.48 4.51 6.21
CA GLU A 16 19.51 5.55 6.21
C GLU A 16 20.40 5.43 4.97
N ALA A 17 20.84 6.58 4.44
CA ALA A 17 21.75 6.60 3.31
C ALA A 17 23.09 5.92 3.67
N GLY A 18 23.50 4.93 2.87
CA GLY A 18 24.68 4.10 3.14
C GLY A 18 24.44 2.97 4.15
N GLY A 19 23.20 2.82 4.66
CA GLY A 19 22.79 1.75 5.56
C GLY A 19 22.53 0.42 4.85
N TYR A 20 21.89 -0.50 5.56
CA TYR A 20 21.49 -1.79 5.00
C TYR A 20 20.22 -1.63 4.13
N TYR A 21 20.38 -1.83 2.82
CA TYR A 21 19.30 -1.82 1.83
C TYR A 21 18.74 -3.23 1.53
N GLY A 22 19.22 -4.24 2.24
CA GLY A 22 18.89 -5.63 1.98
C GLY A 22 17.59 -6.06 2.64
N TRP A 23 17.10 -7.21 2.20
CA TRP A 23 15.97 -7.89 2.83
C TRP A 23 16.40 -8.44 4.21
N PRO A 24 15.55 -8.39 5.25
CA PRO A 24 15.95 -8.85 6.58
C PRO A 24 16.45 -10.31 6.57
N GLU A 25 17.34 -10.68 7.49
CA GLU A 25 17.80 -12.08 7.63
C GLU A 25 16.69 -12.95 8.26
N MET A 26 15.73 -13.38 7.43
CA MET A 26 14.52 -14.08 7.90
C MET A 26 14.75 -15.54 8.34
N GLY A 27 15.95 -16.10 8.18
CA GLY A 27 16.24 -17.50 8.52
C GLY A 27 15.98 -18.48 7.37
N ALA A 28 15.47 -19.69 7.66
CA ALA A 28 15.10 -20.68 6.65
C ALA A 28 13.58 -20.70 6.43
N PHE A 29 13.14 -20.68 5.16
CA PHE A 29 11.72 -20.76 4.80
C PHE A 29 11.08 -22.07 5.27
N PRO A 30 9.79 -22.07 5.69
CA PRO A 30 8.88 -20.93 5.81
C PRO A 30 9.15 -20.10 7.07
N PHE A 31 9.20 -18.78 6.90
CA PHE A 31 9.39 -17.84 8.01
C PHE A 31 8.10 -17.77 8.84
N ASP A 32 8.19 -18.10 10.12
CA ASP A 32 7.05 -18.17 11.04
C ASP A 32 6.72 -16.83 11.70
N ASN A 33 7.62 -15.84 11.59
CA ASN A 33 7.46 -14.54 12.22
C ASN A 33 8.07 -13.39 11.41
N CYS A 34 7.23 -12.55 10.81
CA CYS A 34 7.66 -11.34 10.11
C CYS A 34 8.39 -10.33 11.01
N LEU A 35 8.21 -10.42 12.33
CA LEU A 35 8.81 -9.55 13.33
C LEU A 35 10.14 -10.08 13.89
N ALA A 36 10.57 -11.29 13.49
CA ALA A 36 11.74 -11.95 14.08
C ALA A 36 13.07 -11.60 13.40
N ALA A 37 13.06 -10.80 12.35
CA ALA A 37 14.23 -10.56 11.55
C ALA A 37 15.22 -9.61 12.24
N PRO A 38 16.53 -9.95 12.32
CA PRO A 38 17.56 -8.97 12.64
C PRO A 38 17.71 -7.99 11.46
N GLY A 39 17.54 -6.69 11.73
CA GLY A 39 17.62 -5.64 10.71
C GLY A 39 16.86 -4.36 11.09
N ASN A 40 16.72 -3.44 10.13
CA ASN A 40 15.85 -2.27 10.27
C ASN A 40 14.42 -2.77 10.53
N GLN A 41 13.80 -2.24 11.59
CA GLN A 41 12.45 -2.64 11.95
C GLN A 41 11.44 -1.92 11.07
N ALA A 42 10.48 -2.69 10.55
CA ALA A 42 9.36 -2.16 9.78
C ALA A 42 8.59 -1.10 10.57
N ILE A 43 8.33 0.02 9.91
CA ILE A 43 7.44 1.07 10.40
C ILE A 43 5.98 0.77 10.01
N HIS A 44 5.77 -0.16 9.07
CA HIS A 44 4.48 -0.71 8.69
C HIS A 44 4.64 -2.08 8.04
N HIS A 45 3.72 -3.00 8.33
CA HIS A 45 3.60 -4.26 7.59
C HIS A 45 2.34 -4.20 6.75
N PHE A 46 2.47 -4.56 5.48
CA PHE A 46 1.33 -4.65 4.60
C PHE A 46 0.67 -6.02 4.76
N SER A 47 -0.65 -6.02 4.76
CA SER A 47 -1.47 -7.21 4.85
C SER A 47 -2.77 -6.98 4.13
N ARG A 48 -3.45 -8.07 3.78
CA ARG A 48 -4.80 -7.96 3.23
C ARG A 48 -5.73 -7.45 4.33
N GLU A 49 -6.73 -6.68 3.92
CA GLU A 49 -7.64 -6.04 4.88
C GLU A 49 -8.31 -7.10 5.77
N GLY A 50 -8.27 -6.87 7.09
CA GLY A 50 -8.80 -7.77 8.11
C GLY A 50 -7.94 -9.01 8.41
N LEU A 51 -6.74 -9.12 7.81
CA LEU A 51 -5.81 -10.22 8.04
C LEU A 51 -4.53 -9.72 8.70
N GLU A 52 -3.98 -10.53 9.59
CA GLU A 52 -2.66 -10.31 10.17
C GLU A 52 -1.57 -10.46 9.09
N PRO A 53 -0.46 -9.69 9.13
CA PRO A 53 0.62 -9.79 8.15
C PRO A 53 1.25 -11.20 8.05
N ASN A 54 1.35 -11.91 9.17
CA ASN A 54 1.89 -13.27 9.22
C ASN A 54 0.89 -14.36 8.82
N ALA A 55 -0.37 -14.02 8.51
CA ALA A 55 -1.33 -14.99 8.06
C ALA A 55 -0.96 -15.45 6.63
N PHE A 56 -0.95 -16.77 6.44
CA PHE A 56 -0.56 -17.41 5.18
C PHE A 56 -1.30 -16.89 3.94
N ILE A 57 -2.57 -16.50 4.09
CA ILE A 57 -3.41 -15.97 3.00
C ILE A 57 -3.35 -14.43 2.87
N SER A 58 -2.50 -13.75 3.64
CA SER A 58 -2.41 -12.29 3.73
C SER A 58 -1.50 -11.66 2.68
N PHE A 59 -1.13 -12.43 1.65
CA PHE A 59 -0.16 -11.99 0.65
C PHE A 59 -0.59 -10.70 -0.05
N VAL A 60 0.31 -9.72 -0.03
CA VAL A 60 0.21 -8.44 -0.73
C VAL A 60 1.55 -8.13 -1.39
N GLU A 61 1.52 -7.45 -2.52
CA GLU A 61 2.71 -6.98 -3.24
C GLU A 61 2.62 -5.47 -3.43
N VAL A 62 3.54 -4.71 -2.81
CA VAL A 62 3.60 -3.27 -3.02
C VAL A 62 4.21 -3.01 -4.39
N SER A 63 3.42 -2.40 -5.26
CA SER A 63 3.79 -2.13 -6.65
C SER A 63 4.20 -0.68 -6.89
N ALA A 64 3.73 0.26 -6.07
CA ALA A 64 4.13 1.66 -6.15
C ALA A 64 4.02 2.39 -4.82
N LEU A 65 4.88 3.40 -4.66
CA LEU A 65 4.95 4.32 -3.53
C LEU A 65 5.11 5.75 -4.05
N SER A 66 4.28 6.68 -3.57
CA SER A 66 4.37 8.10 -3.91
C SER A 66 4.00 8.98 -2.73
N PHE A 67 4.86 9.93 -2.36
CA PHE A 67 4.49 10.95 -1.39
C PHE A 67 3.41 11.86 -1.97
N LEU A 68 2.35 12.06 -1.21
CA LEU A 68 1.33 13.06 -1.44
C LEU A 68 1.63 14.23 -0.50
N SER A 69 2.13 15.31 -1.09
CA SER A 69 2.36 16.59 -0.41
C SER A 69 1.53 17.66 -1.10
N ASN A 70 0.96 18.60 -0.35
CA ASN A 70 0.01 19.59 -0.88
C ASN A 70 -1.27 18.94 -1.44
N SER A 71 -1.81 17.96 -0.71
CA SER A 71 -3.03 17.24 -1.11
C SER A 71 -4.21 18.19 -1.33
N PRO A 72 -4.90 18.11 -2.49
CA PRO A 72 -6.20 18.74 -2.67
C PRO A 72 -7.33 17.94 -2.00
N TYR A 73 -7.03 16.75 -1.45
CA TYR A 73 -7.97 15.88 -0.75
C TYR A 73 -7.87 16.15 0.76
N ASP A 74 -8.87 16.84 1.32
CA ASP A 74 -8.88 17.26 2.74
C ASP A 74 -8.72 16.09 3.71
N LEU A 75 -9.29 14.92 3.37
CA LEU A 75 -9.24 13.73 4.22
C LEU A 75 -7.89 12.99 4.17
N LEU A 76 -7.18 13.05 3.03
CA LEU A 76 -5.92 12.32 2.88
C LEU A 76 -4.74 13.10 3.45
N GLY A 77 -4.79 14.45 3.38
CA GLY A 77 -3.71 15.31 3.82
C GLY A 77 -2.34 14.92 3.24
N ASP A 78 -1.27 15.28 3.95
CA ASP A 78 0.07 14.80 3.62
C ASP A 78 0.22 13.33 4.02
N SER A 79 0.52 12.47 3.04
CA SER A 79 0.50 11.02 3.22
C SER A 79 1.43 10.31 2.23
N LEU A 80 1.65 9.01 2.44
CA LEU A 80 2.28 8.12 1.47
C LEU A 80 1.19 7.30 0.78
N ILE A 81 1.07 7.47 -0.53
CA ILE A 81 0.15 6.70 -1.37
C ILE A 81 0.85 5.42 -1.79
N VAL A 82 0.16 4.30 -1.57
CA VAL A 82 0.66 2.95 -1.83
C VAL A 82 -0.31 2.22 -2.76
N CYS A 83 0.22 1.61 -3.82
CA CYS A 83 -0.53 0.69 -4.67
C CYS A 83 -0.14 -0.75 -4.33
N GLU A 84 -1.08 -1.50 -3.78
CA GLU A 84 -0.89 -2.91 -3.41
C GLU A 84 -1.60 -3.80 -4.43
N SER A 85 -0.88 -4.73 -5.04
CA SER A 85 -1.51 -5.82 -5.78
C SER A 85 -1.94 -6.90 -4.79
N GLN A 86 -3.21 -7.28 -4.85
CA GLN A 86 -3.75 -8.35 -4.02
C GLN A 86 -4.42 -9.39 -4.92
N LYS A 87 -4.14 -10.69 -4.70
CA LYS A 87 -4.84 -11.78 -5.38
C LYS A 87 -5.78 -12.46 -4.40
N GLY A 88 -7.07 -12.10 -4.44
CA GLY A 88 -8.14 -12.82 -3.76
C GLY A 88 -9.16 -11.93 -3.07
N ALA A 89 -10.19 -12.55 -2.50
CA ALA A 89 -11.28 -11.86 -1.81
C ALA A 89 -10.86 -11.27 -0.45
N ALA A 90 -11.04 -9.97 -0.22
CA ALA A 90 -10.86 -9.33 1.08
C ALA A 90 -11.66 -10.05 2.19
N ALA A 91 -11.40 -9.75 3.46
CA ALA A 91 -12.06 -10.44 4.59
C ALA A 91 -13.60 -10.39 4.53
N ASP A 92 -14.16 -9.38 3.86
CA ASP A 92 -15.60 -9.22 3.62
C ASP A 92 -16.14 -10.01 2.40
N GLY A 93 -15.29 -10.76 1.70
CA GLY A 93 -15.63 -11.55 0.52
C GLY A 93 -15.55 -10.79 -0.81
N THR A 94 -15.15 -9.52 -0.82
CA THR A 94 -15.03 -8.74 -2.06
C THR A 94 -13.75 -9.11 -2.83
N ASN A 95 -13.89 -9.53 -4.08
CA ASN A 95 -12.73 -9.70 -4.95
C ASN A 95 -12.15 -8.32 -5.30
N THR A 96 -10.90 -8.11 -4.95
CA THR A 96 -10.14 -6.91 -5.34
C THR A 96 -9.02 -7.32 -6.29
N ASP A 97 -8.74 -6.45 -7.26
CA ASP A 97 -7.55 -6.55 -8.10
C ASP A 97 -6.30 -5.97 -7.42
N GLY A 98 -6.49 -5.28 -6.29
CA GLY A 98 -5.48 -4.57 -5.54
C GLY A 98 -6.06 -3.29 -4.94
N VAL A 99 -5.38 -2.72 -3.94
CA VAL A 99 -5.87 -1.56 -3.20
C VAL A 99 -4.95 -0.36 -3.37
N LEU A 100 -5.55 0.83 -3.46
CA LEU A 100 -4.86 2.09 -3.25
C LEU A 100 -5.01 2.44 -1.77
N ARG A 101 -3.90 2.59 -1.06
CA ARG A 101 -3.86 2.90 0.36
C ARG A 101 -3.19 4.24 0.60
N SER A 102 -3.70 4.99 1.56
CA SER A 102 -3.01 6.13 2.17
C SER A 102 -2.40 5.70 3.51
N LEU A 103 -1.12 6.02 3.70
CA LEU A 103 -0.44 5.91 4.98
C LEU A 103 -0.12 7.30 5.51
N THR A 104 -0.67 7.66 6.68
CA THR A 104 -0.32 8.91 7.37
C THR A 104 1.01 8.72 8.10
N LEU A 105 1.95 9.63 7.88
CA LEU A 105 3.29 9.59 8.49
C LEU A 105 3.44 10.68 9.55
N SER A 106 4.09 10.35 10.66
CA SER A 106 4.53 11.30 11.68
C SER A 106 5.96 10.98 12.09
N GLY A 107 6.92 11.76 11.59
CA GLY A 107 8.34 11.42 11.68
C GLY A 107 8.63 10.09 10.96
N GLU A 108 9.26 9.16 11.67
CA GLU A 108 9.63 7.82 11.16
C GLU A 108 8.59 6.75 11.50
N GLN A 109 7.32 7.13 11.68
CA GLN A 109 6.26 6.20 12.07
C GLN A 109 5.02 6.37 11.19
N VAL A 110 4.35 5.25 10.91
CA VAL A 110 3.00 5.25 10.34
C VAL A 110 1.98 5.39 11.46
N THR A 111 1.16 6.43 11.41
CA THR A 111 0.13 6.74 12.42
C THR A 111 -1.29 6.49 11.94
N GLY A 112 -1.48 6.27 10.64
CA GLY A 112 -2.77 5.99 10.02
C GLY A 112 -2.60 5.16 8.75
N SER A 113 -3.59 4.33 8.45
CA SER A 113 -3.63 3.47 7.27
C SER A 113 -5.07 3.31 6.81
N GLU A 114 -5.36 3.77 5.60
CA GLU A 114 -6.72 3.78 5.04
C GLU A 114 -6.74 3.29 3.60
N VAL A 115 -7.66 2.40 3.27
CA VAL A 115 -7.91 1.97 1.90
C VAL A 115 -8.78 3.03 1.21
N ILE A 116 -8.24 3.63 0.15
CA ILE A 116 -8.93 4.64 -0.66
C ILE A 116 -9.83 3.97 -1.71
N THR A 117 -9.32 2.93 -2.39
CA THR A 117 -10.08 2.19 -3.41
C THR A 117 -9.55 0.77 -3.62
N ASN A 118 -10.42 -0.15 -4.02
CA ASN A 118 -10.12 -1.57 -4.26
C ASN A 118 -9.81 -1.90 -5.72
N SER A 119 -9.22 -0.95 -6.46
CA SER A 119 -8.98 -1.07 -7.90
C SER A 119 -7.58 -0.65 -8.37
N CYS A 120 -6.60 -0.57 -7.46
CA CYS A 120 -5.23 -0.23 -7.84
C CYS A 120 -4.47 -1.46 -8.33
N PHE A 121 -3.76 -1.34 -9.44
CA PHE A 121 -2.96 -2.42 -10.00
C PHE A 121 -1.69 -1.87 -10.66
N GLY A 122 -0.54 -2.13 -10.03
CA GLY A 122 0.79 -1.95 -10.62
C GLY A 122 1.41 -0.56 -10.47
N GLU A 123 0.63 0.53 -10.45
CA GLU A 123 1.22 1.89 -10.40
C GLU A 123 0.27 2.92 -9.78
N ALA A 124 0.86 3.86 -9.03
CA ALA A 124 0.20 5.07 -8.53
C ALA A 124 1.21 6.22 -8.45
N ARG A 125 0.79 7.40 -8.91
CA ARG A 125 1.63 8.61 -8.98
C ARG A 125 0.88 9.82 -8.48
N VAL A 126 1.60 10.69 -7.78
CA VAL A 126 1.13 12.01 -7.40
C VAL A 126 1.67 13.02 -8.40
N ALA A 127 0.80 13.80 -9.01
CA ALA A 127 1.16 14.88 -9.90
C ALA A 127 1.65 16.12 -9.11
N PRO A 128 2.36 17.08 -9.74
CA PRO A 128 2.87 18.27 -9.04
C PRO A 128 1.82 19.13 -8.35
N ASP A 129 0.56 19.05 -8.77
CA ASP A 129 -0.60 19.71 -8.19
C ASP A 129 -1.27 18.91 -7.06
N GLY A 130 -0.66 17.79 -6.63
CA GLY A 130 -1.15 16.92 -5.58
C GLY A 130 -2.24 15.93 -6.02
N ILE A 131 -2.62 15.91 -7.31
CA ILE A 131 -3.62 14.96 -7.80
C ILE A 131 -3.03 13.55 -7.86
N VAL A 132 -3.76 12.57 -7.34
CA VAL A 132 -3.37 11.16 -7.39
C VAL A 132 -3.91 10.52 -8.66
N TYR A 133 -3.04 9.87 -9.42
CA TYR A 133 -3.39 9.00 -10.54
C TYR A 133 -3.00 7.57 -10.21
N TYR A 134 -3.85 6.61 -10.53
CA TYR A 134 -3.57 5.20 -10.28
C TYR A 134 -4.01 4.34 -11.46
N ALA A 135 -3.28 3.27 -11.69
CA ALA A 135 -3.61 2.29 -12.72
C ALA A 135 -4.60 1.27 -12.17
N THR A 136 -5.55 0.86 -13.00
CA THR A 136 -6.30 -0.39 -12.87
C THR A 136 -5.70 -1.40 -13.84
N ARG A 137 -6.30 -2.59 -13.97
CA ARG A 137 -5.87 -3.57 -14.99
C ARG A 137 -5.95 -3.04 -16.42
N THR A 138 -6.81 -2.06 -16.70
CA THR A 138 -7.16 -1.66 -18.08
C THR A 138 -7.09 -0.16 -18.32
N GLU A 139 -7.04 0.66 -17.28
CA GLU A 139 -7.19 2.12 -17.36
C GLU A 139 -6.23 2.81 -16.40
N VAL A 140 -5.92 4.07 -16.67
CA VAL A 140 -5.37 4.99 -15.67
C VAL A 140 -6.50 5.90 -15.22
N ARG A 141 -6.69 6.02 -13.90
CA ARG A 141 -7.76 6.80 -13.29
C ARG A 141 -7.17 7.93 -12.46
N MET A 142 -7.91 9.03 -12.42
CA MET A 142 -7.68 10.13 -11.49
C MET A 142 -8.48 9.84 -10.21
N LEU A 143 -7.87 10.02 -9.05
CA LEU A 143 -8.59 9.99 -7.78
C LEU A 143 -9.41 11.28 -7.65
N MET A 144 -10.71 11.13 -7.40
CA MET A 144 -11.65 12.23 -7.31
C MET A 144 -12.06 12.43 -5.85
N ASP A 145 -12.04 13.68 -5.40
CA ASP A 145 -12.49 14.16 -4.08
C ASP A 145 -14.02 14.22 -3.98
N ASP A 146 -14.67 14.70 -5.05
CA ASP A 146 -16.12 14.94 -5.09
C ASP A 146 -16.67 14.70 -6.51
N PRO A 147 -17.71 13.86 -6.70
CA PRO A 147 -18.41 13.74 -7.98
C PRO A 147 -19.06 15.06 -8.47
N ALA A 148 -19.30 16.07 -7.63
CA ALA A 148 -19.86 17.36 -8.04
C ALA A 148 -18.92 18.20 -8.92
N ARG A 149 -17.60 17.93 -8.91
CA ARG A 149 -16.62 18.53 -9.84
C ARG A 149 -16.79 18.09 -11.31
N LEU A 150 -17.71 17.16 -11.59
CA LEU A 150 -18.05 16.70 -12.94
C LEU A 150 -19.19 17.49 -13.59
N ALA A 151 -19.88 18.38 -12.86
CA ALA A 151 -20.88 19.24 -13.49
C ALA A 151 -20.16 20.23 -14.43
N PRO A 152 -20.46 20.25 -15.74
CA PRO A 152 -20.09 21.40 -16.54
C PRO A 152 -20.75 22.62 -15.89
N ASP A 153 -20.01 23.72 -15.79
CA ASP A 153 -20.60 25.01 -15.40
C ASP A 153 -21.89 25.21 -16.22
N PRO A 154 -23.05 25.41 -15.58
CA PRO A 154 -24.28 25.71 -16.30
C PRO A 154 -24.18 27.16 -16.79
N PHE A 155 -23.46 27.37 -17.89
CA PHE A 155 -23.57 28.58 -18.71
C PHE A 155 -24.82 28.51 -19.58
#